data_AF-A0A382ZR97-F1
#
_entry.id   AF-A0A382ZR97-F1
#
_cell.length_a   1.000
_cell.length_b   1.000
_cell.length_c   1.000
_cell.angle_alpha   90.00
_cell.angle_beta   90.00
_cell.angle_gamma   90.00
#
_symmetry.space_group_name_H-M   'P 1'
#
loop_
_entity.id
_entity.type
_entity.pdbx_description
1 polymer ?
#
loop_
_entity_poly.entity_id
_entity_poly.type
_entity_poly.pdbx_seq_one_letter_code
_entity_poly.pdbx_strand_id
1 'polypeptide(L)' 'MAKYTGPVCKLCRREGAKLYLKGARCLSPKCAFDKRGYAPG' A
#
# COMPACT_ATOMS: atom_id res chain seq x y z
N MET A 1 20.71 3.14 9.18
CA MET A 1 19.40 3.51 8.60
C MET A 1 18.54 2.26 8.56
N ALA A 2 17.43 2.20 9.30
CA ALA A 2 16.59 0.99 9.36
C ALA A 2 15.63 0.95 8.15
N LYS A 3 15.65 -0.15 7.39
CA LYS A 3 14.70 -0.36 6.28
C LYS A 3 13.40 -0.95 6.82
N TYR A 4 12.27 -0.42 6.39
CA TYR A 4 10.96 -0.98 6.72
C TYR A 4 10.70 -2.25 5.89
N THR A 5 10.65 -3.41 6.55
CA THR A 5 10.37 -4.73 5.94
C THR A 5 8.93 -5.18 6.12
N GLY A 6 8.10 -4.35 6.75
CA GLY A 6 6.70 -4.66 7.02
C GLY A 6 5.78 -4.58 5.79
N PRO A 7 4.46 -4.77 5.99
CA PRO A 7 3.48 -4.70 4.91
C PRO A 7 3.37 -3.27 4.35
N VAL A 8 3.98 -3.03 3.19
CA VAL A 8 3.97 -1.73 2.49
C VAL A 8 2.57 -1.27 2.05
N CYS A 9 1.67 -2.21 1.74
CA CYS A 9 0.28 -1.88 1.42
C CYS A 9 -0.51 -1.34 2.63
N LYS A 10 -0.04 -1.59 3.86
CA LYS A 10 -0.62 -0.99 5.07
C LYS A 10 -0.31 0.52 5.11
N LEU A 11 0.88 0.92 4.65
CA LEU A 11 1.28 2.32 4.57
C LEU A 11 0.41 3.07 3.57
N CYS A 12 0.26 2.56 2.33
CA CYS A 12 -0.61 3.23 1.34
C CYS A 12 -2.05 3.44 1.85
N ARG A 13 -2.60 2.46 2.58
CA ARG A 13 -3.96 2.56 3.15
C ARG A 13 -4.06 3.52 4.33
N ARG A 14 -2.97 3.69 5.10
CA ARG A 14 -2.92 4.61 6.23
C ARG A 14 -2.71 6.06 5.78
N GLU A 15 -1.90 6.26 4.73
CA GLU A 15 -1.61 7.56 4.14
C GLU A 15 -2.72 8.08 3.20
N GLY A 16 -3.72 7.25 2.87
CA GLY A 16 -4.81 7.67 1.99
C GLY A 16 -4.40 7.89 0.52
N ALA A 17 -3.18 7.49 0.13
CA ALA A 17 -2.63 7.68 -1.21
C ALA A 17 -1.86 6.44 -1.71
N LYS A 18 -1.86 6.23 -3.03
CA LYS A 18 -1.03 5.18 -3.66
C LYS A 18 0.44 5.62 -3.66
N LEU A 19 1.23 5.01 -2.78
CA LEU A 19 2.69 5.23 -2.70
C LEU A 19 3.52 4.39 -3.69
N TYR A 20 2.87 3.53 -4.49
CA TYR A 20 3.51 2.67 -5.51
C TYR A 20 4.69 1.79 -5.04
N LEU A 21 4.78 1.48 -3.73
CA LEU A 21 5.87 0.71 -3.12
C LEU A 21 5.99 -0.77 -3.58
N LYS A 22 5.03 -1.29 -4.36
CA LYS A 22 5.08 -2.63 -4.98
C LYS A 22 5.17 -2.61 -6.51
N GLY A 23 5.42 -1.46 -7.13
CA GLY A 23 5.55 -1.32 -8.59
C GLY A 23 4.33 -1.87 -9.34
N ALA A 24 4.54 -2.88 -10.19
CA ALA A 24 3.51 -3.48 -11.06
C ALA A 24 2.23 -3.90 -10.31
N ARG A 25 2.33 -4.38 -9.07
CA ARG A 25 1.14 -4.77 -8.30
C ARG A 25 0.24 -3.58 -7.95
N CYS A 26 0.80 -2.38 -7.80
CA CYS A 26 0.04 -1.17 -7.49
C CYS A 26 -0.76 -0.63 -8.69
N LEU A 27 -0.35 -1.00 -9.91
CA LEU A 27 -1.05 -0.69 -11.17
C LEU A 27 -2.10 -1.75 -11.52
N SER A 28 -1.98 -2.95 -10.95
CA SER A 28 -2.95 -4.04 -11.14
C SER A 28 -4.20 -3.86 -10.27
N PRO A 29 -5.36 -4.44 -10.66
CA PRO A 29 -6.57 -4.49 -9.82
C PRO A 29 -6.39 -5.33 -8.54
N LYS A 30 -5.22 -5.95 -8.34
CA LYS A 30 -4.84 -6.67 -7.10
C LYS A 30 -4.23 -5.74 -6.04
N CYS A 31 -4.20 -4.42 -6.28
CA CYS A 31 -3.73 -3.46 -5.29
C CYS A 31 -4.64 -3.44 -4.07
N ALA A 32 -4.05 -3.47 -2.87
CA ALA A 32 -4.83 -3.48 -1.63
C ALA A 32 -5.54 -2.14 -1.38
N PHE A 33 -5.00 -1.05 -1.93
CA PHE A 33 -5.60 0.28 -1.82
C PHE A 33 -6.90 0.37 -2.63
N ASP A 34 -6.93 -0.11 -3.87
CA ASP A 34 -8.15 -0.11 -4.70
C ASP A 34 -9.27 -0.97 -4.09
N LYS A 35 -8.91 -2.08 -3.44
CA LYS A 35 -9.89 -2.97 -2.79
C LYS A 35 -10.35 -2.46 -1.42
N ARG A 36 -9.47 -1.77 -0.69
CA ARG A 36 -9.65 -1.37 0.72
C ARG A 36 -8.96 -0.02 0.92
N GLY A 37 -9.58 1.04 0.42
CA GLY A 37 -9.04 2.41 0.47
C GLY A 37 -9.11 3.08 1.85
N TYR A 38 -9.60 2.37 2.87
CA TYR A 38 -9.74 2.87 4.24
C TYR A 38 -8.56 2.45 5.13
N ALA A 39 -8.38 3.18 6.24
CA ALA A 39 -7.31 2.96 7.18
C ALA A 39 -7.33 1.52 7.75
N PRO A 40 -6.16 0.86 7.86
CA PRO A 40 -6.07 -0.49 8.39
C PRO A 40 -6.14 -0.48 9.92
N GLY A 41 -7.24 -1.02 10.45
CA GLY A 41 -7.53 -1.28 11.86
C GLY A 41 -8.50 -2.44 11.95
#